data_AF-A0A3N6G620-F1
#
_entry.id   AF-A0A3N6G620-F1
#
_cell.length_a   1.000
_cell.length_b   1.000
_cell.length_c   1.000
_cell.angle_alpha   90.00
_cell.angle_beta   90.00
_cell.angle_gamma   90.00
#
_symmetry.space_group_name_H-M   'P 1'
#
loop_
_entity.id
_entity.type
_entity.pdbx_description
1 polymer ?
#
loop_
_entity_poly.entity_id
_entity_poly.type
_entity_poly.pdbx_seq_one_letter_code
_entity_poly.pdbx_strand_id
1 'polypeptide(L)'
;MSGTPTLVVIGGGPRGTGVIERVAANAAALYGGRRLDIHLVDPYPAGGGRIWRPDQSPLLWMNSMAEDVTMFTDDTVELSGPVVAGPALDAWARDVREGRVTPDAEPAVLAEIHRLTGQDFPSRRLQSAYLRWTYERALAALPPGITVHEHRTTALAVTGPRGGRQRVRLQDRDEPLLADLVVLTVGHLDAEHDPEQSELAAFADRHRLVHLPPDFTADTGLDVLPAGEPVIVRGFGLAFVDLMVLLTEGRGGRHEDGVYLPSGREPVLYVGSRRGVPYHAKIGYAWSGERPTLPRYLGPAQAEELLSRPGPLDFRRDVWPLVEKELGHAHYERLLAAHPERTTLAAEEFAEKYAAAEPGSPDLDDLVAAAVPDPADRLDLAALDRPLDGVRHPTAEALQEGLRDHITADLARRHDPGHSPDLAVFLGLLSSYAQLIRLGDIGGWWHGFFSYLASGPPGPRLQQLLALSRAGVVRFLGASLTVEADEERGVFRAHSATLPGEWTEARALVEARLPDPSLRHTASPLLRALHEGGAAVTATGLLSVDPADSRVLDREGRPHPRRFALGPFTTARNSGAFTRPRTGGPAFRQNDDTARAALTFLRDLSCRGRLAS
;
A
#
# COMPACT_ATOMS: atom_id res chain seq x y z
N MET A 1 7.65 -41.60 17.54
CA MET A 1 7.37 -41.48 16.09
C MET A 1 7.31 -40.00 15.76
N SER A 2 8.29 -39.42 15.05
CA SER A 2 8.22 -38.00 14.70
C SER A 2 7.09 -37.81 13.69
N GLY A 3 6.10 -36.99 14.02
CA GLY A 3 5.01 -36.63 13.11
C GLY A 3 5.51 -35.96 11.84
N THR A 4 4.64 -35.84 10.84
CA THR A 4 4.93 -35.04 9.63
C THR A 4 5.36 -33.63 10.05
N PRO A 5 6.45 -33.07 9.49
CA PRO A 5 6.84 -31.69 9.76
C PRO A 5 5.69 -30.73 9.43
N THR A 6 5.51 -29.72 10.29
CA THR A 6 4.36 -28.81 10.20
C THR A 6 4.80 -27.36 10.03
N LEU A 7 4.31 -26.71 8.99
CA LEU A 7 4.41 -25.26 8.78
C LEU A 7 3.03 -24.62 8.99
N VAL A 8 2.93 -23.59 9.82
CA VAL A 8 1.71 -22.79 9.93
C VAL A 8 1.92 -21.45 9.24
N VAL A 9 1.06 -21.12 8.28
CA VAL A 9 1.00 -19.81 7.62
C VAL A 9 -0.22 -19.07 8.15
N ILE A 10 -0.03 -17.90 8.76
CA ILE A 10 -1.11 -17.10 9.35
C ILE A 10 -1.36 -15.89 8.45
N GLY A 11 -2.48 -15.88 7.74
CA GLY A 11 -2.84 -14.90 6.72
C GLY A 11 -2.88 -15.53 5.33
N GLY A 12 -4.08 -15.72 4.80
CA GLY A 12 -4.40 -16.34 3.51
C GLY A 12 -4.62 -15.36 2.36
N GLY A 13 -4.21 -14.10 2.52
CA GLY A 13 -4.17 -13.13 1.43
C GLY A 13 -2.96 -13.31 0.49
N PRO A 14 -2.69 -12.33 -0.39
CA PRO A 14 -1.66 -12.43 -1.43
C PRO A 14 -0.26 -12.80 -0.93
N ARG A 15 0.14 -12.33 0.27
CA ARG A 15 1.43 -12.69 0.88
C ARG A 15 1.49 -14.17 1.27
N GLY A 16 0.43 -14.71 1.87
CA GLY A 16 0.32 -16.13 2.20
C GLY A 16 0.35 -17.02 0.95
N THR A 17 -0.40 -16.63 -0.09
CA THR A 17 -0.37 -17.27 -1.41
C THR A 17 1.04 -17.28 -1.98
N GLY A 18 1.74 -16.15 -1.94
CA GLY A 18 3.12 -16.04 -2.42
C GLY A 18 4.10 -16.92 -1.67
N VAL A 19 3.95 -17.10 -0.35
CA VAL A 19 4.79 -18.05 0.42
C VAL A 19 4.53 -19.49 -0.03
N ILE A 20 3.27 -19.89 -0.20
CA ILE A 20 2.90 -21.25 -0.64
C ILE A 20 3.42 -21.51 -2.05
N GLU A 21 3.28 -20.53 -2.95
CA GLU A 21 3.78 -20.60 -4.32
C GLU A 21 5.32 -20.75 -4.35
N ARG A 22 6.04 -20.01 -3.50
CA ARG A 22 7.50 -20.17 -3.35
C ARG A 22 7.91 -21.49 -2.70
N VAL A 23 7.10 -22.04 -1.80
CA VAL A 23 7.31 -23.40 -1.29
C VAL A 23 7.19 -24.42 -2.43
N ALA A 24 6.15 -24.33 -3.27
CA ALA A 24 5.98 -25.21 -4.43
C ALA A 24 7.18 -25.14 -5.38
N ALA A 25 7.61 -23.91 -5.72
CA ALA A 25 8.72 -23.67 -6.64
C ALA A 25 10.07 -24.22 -6.15
N ASN A 26 10.32 -24.17 -4.84
CA ASN A 26 11.61 -24.53 -4.24
C ASN A 26 11.67 -25.95 -3.66
N ALA A 27 10.52 -26.60 -3.44
CA ALA A 27 10.44 -27.89 -2.73
C ALA A 27 11.27 -28.99 -3.37
N ALA A 28 11.27 -29.12 -4.71
CA ALA A 28 12.03 -30.16 -5.41
C ALA A 28 13.54 -30.06 -5.12
N ALA A 29 14.11 -28.86 -5.17
CA ALA A 29 15.53 -28.62 -4.98
C ALA A 29 15.96 -28.64 -3.50
N LEU A 30 15.13 -28.08 -2.60
CA LEU A 30 15.53 -27.87 -1.20
C LEU A 30 14.96 -28.90 -0.23
N TYR A 31 13.81 -29.49 -0.52
CA TYR A 31 13.08 -30.37 0.40
C TYR A 31 12.94 -31.81 -0.10
N GLY A 32 13.06 -32.03 -1.42
CA GLY A 32 12.90 -33.33 -2.08
C GLY A 32 11.49 -33.90 -1.91
N GLY A 33 11.35 -35.23 -1.98
CA GLY A 33 10.07 -35.94 -1.82
C GLY A 33 9.59 -36.14 -0.38
N ARG A 34 10.03 -35.30 0.58
CA ARG A 34 9.64 -35.42 1.99
C ARG A 34 8.21 -34.93 2.20
N ARG A 35 7.56 -35.39 3.28
CA ARG A 35 6.22 -34.94 3.67
C ARG A 35 6.25 -33.58 4.38
N LEU A 36 5.26 -32.74 4.16
CA LEU A 36 5.05 -31.47 4.86
C LEU A 36 3.56 -31.16 4.94
N ASP A 37 3.07 -30.89 6.14
CA ASP A 37 1.72 -30.37 6.36
C ASP A 37 1.79 -28.85 6.54
N ILE A 38 1.11 -28.12 5.67
CA ILE A 38 0.98 -26.66 5.74
C ILE A 38 -0.41 -26.34 6.26
N HIS A 39 -0.52 -25.65 7.39
CA HIS A 39 -1.78 -25.15 7.91
C HIS A 39 -1.91 -23.68 7.56
N LEU A 40 -2.84 -23.34 6.67
CA LEU A 40 -3.15 -21.96 6.32
C LEU A 40 -4.31 -21.47 7.20
N VAL A 41 -4.08 -20.43 8.00
CA VAL A 41 -5.06 -19.90 8.96
C VAL A 41 -5.45 -18.48 8.55
N ASP A 42 -6.71 -18.27 8.21
CA ASP A 42 -7.28 -16.94 7.92
C ASP A 42 -8.80 -17.00 8.13
N PRO A 43 -9.45 -15.99 8.76
CA PRO A 43 -10.90 -15.96 8.88
C PRO A 43 -11.63 -15.80 7.53
N TYR A 44 -10.94 -15.29 6.49
CA TYR A 44 -11.48 -15.06 5.16
C TYR A 44 -10.99 -16.10 4.15
N PRO A 45 -11.67 -16.25 3.00
CA PRO A 45 -11.24 -17.17 1.94
C PRO A 45 -9.80 -16.90 1.46
N ALA A 46 -9.03 -17.98 1.29
CA ALA A 46 -7.66 -17.92 0.81
C ALA A 46 -7.54 -17.39 -0.63
N GLY A 47 -6.41 -16.75 -0.92
CA GLY A 47 -6.15 -15.97 -2.13
C GLY A 47 -6.36 -14.48 -1.87
N GLY A 48 -7.62 -14.08 -1.67
CA GLY A 48 -7.99 -12.68 -1.44
C GLY A 48 -7.77 -12.19 0.00
N GLY A 49 -8.03 -13.05 0.99
CA GLY A 49 -8.05 -12.66 2.41
C GLY A 49 -9.09 -11.56 2.69
N ARG A 50 -8.95 -10.86 3.82
CA ARG A 50 -9.87 -9.78 4.24
C ARG A 50 -10.04 -8.67 3.20
N ILE A 51 -8.92 -8.23 2.62
CA ILE A 51 -8.83 -6.99 1.83
C ILE A 51 -9.39 -7.14 0.42
N TRP A 52 -9.33 -8.34 -0.15
CA TRP A 52 -9.80 -8.61 -1.51
C TRP A 52 -10.87 -9.71 -1.50
N ARG A 53 -11.77 -9.66 -0.52
CA ARG A 53 -12.86 -10.64 -0.39
C ARG A 53 -13.95 -10.41 -1.46
N PRO A 54 -14.65 -11.48 -1.91
CA PRO A 54 -15.55 -11.42 -3.07
C PRO A 54 -16.85 -10.64 -2.84
N ASP A 55 -17.24 -10.47 -1.57
CA ASP A 55 -18.49 -9.86 -1.11
C ASP A 55 -18.39 -8.33 -0.88
N GLN A 56 -17.30 -7.69 -1.32
CA GLN A 56 -17.21 -6.23 -1.29
C GLN A 56 -18.14 -5.55 -2.31
N SER A 57 -18.45 -4.28 -2.05
CA SER A 57 -19.22 -3.45 -2.99
C SER A 57 -18.57 -3.40 -4.37
N PRO A 58 -19.34 -3.53 -5.48
CA PRO A 58 -18.82 -3.38 -6.84
C PRO A 58 -18.32 -1.96 -7.15
N LEU A 59 -18.67 -0.99 -6.29
CA LEU A 59 -18.19 0.39 -6.39
C LEU A 59 -16.73 0.54 -5.95
N LEU A 60 -16.14 -0.45 -5.26
CA LEU A 60 -14.76 -0.35 -4.81
C LEU A 60 -13.83 -0.84 -5.91
N TRP A 61 -12.95 0.06 -6.37
CA TRP A 61 -12.00 -0.22 -7.44
C TRP A 61 -10.58 -0.40 -6.89
N MET A 62 -9.78 -1.08 -7.68
CA MET A 62 -8.34 -1.00 -7.63
C MET A 62 -7.87 0.39 -8.03
N ASN A 63 -6.80 0.88 -7.40
CA ASN A 63 -6.09 2.08 -7.86
C ASN A 63 -4.92 1.72 -8.80
N SER A 64 -4.79 0.47 -9.23
CA SER A 64 -3.83 0.02 -10.24
C SER A 64 -4.58 -0.38 -11.51
N MET A 65 -3.98 -0.10 -12.67
CA MET A 65 -4.48 -0.61 -13.95
C MET A 65 -4.34 -2.14 -13.99
N ALA A 66 -5.14 -2.83 -14.79
CA ALA A 66 -5.07 -4.29 -14.89
C ALA A 66 -3.70 -4.79 -15.37
N GLU A 67 -3.05 -4.08 -16.29
CA GLU A 67 -1.69 -4.42 -16.76
C GLU A 67 -0.59 -4.21 -15.71
N ASP A 68 -0.89 -3.44 -14.66
CA ASP A 68 0.00 -3.13 -13.54
C ASP A 68 -0.09 -4.15 -12.38
N VAL A 69 -0.81 -5.26 -12.56
CA VAL A 69 -1.07 -6.22 -11.47
C VAL A 69 -0.61 -7.62 -11.86
N THR A 70 0.36 -8.16 -11.12
CA THR A 70 0.77 -9.56 -11.22
C THR A 70 1.10 -10.18 -9.85
N MET A 71 0.85 -11.48 -9.74
CA MET A 71 1.32 -12.36 -8.66
C MET A 71 2.49 -13.26 -9.07
N PHE A 72 2.97 -13.13 -10.31
CA PHE A 72 3.98 -14.01 -10.89
C PHE A 72 5.33 -13.33 -11.00
N THR A 73 6.37 -14.12 -10.79
CA THR A 73 7.77 -13.70 -10.92
C THR A 73 8.19 -13.62 -12.39
N ASP A 74 9.18 -12.78 -12.68
CA ASP A 74 9.81 -12.66 -13.99
C ASP A 74 11.33 -12.47 -13.85
N ASP A 75 12.02 -12.32 -14.97
CA ASP A 75 13.48 -12.16 -15.08
C ASP A 75 14.03 -10.89 -14.42
N THR A 76 13.18 -9.93 -14.06
CA THR A 76 13.59 -8.72 -13.34
C THR A 76 13.65 -8.92 -11.82
N VAL A 77 13.03 -9.98 -11.30
CA VAL A 77 12.98 -10.28 -9.88
C VAL A 77 14.26 -11.02 -9.49
N GLU A 78 15.09 -10.42 -8.64
CA GLU A 78 16.27 -11.11 -8.10
C GLU A 78 15.81 -12.18 -7.10
N LEU A 79 15.99 -13.45 -7.46
CA LEU A 79 15.56 -14.62 -6.70
C LEU A 79 16.68 -15.66 -6.65
N SER A 80 16.73 -16.42 -5.54
CA SER A 80 17.59 -17.61 -5.45
C SER A 80 16.85 -18.86 -5.94
N GLY A 81 15.53 -18.89 -5.82
CA GLY A 81 14.65 -19.90 -6.40
C GLY A 81 14.38 -19.68 -7.90
N PRO A 82 13.68 -20.62 -8.55
CA PRO A 82 13.36 -20.49 -9.97
C PRO A 82 12.29 -19.42 -10.21
N VAL A 83 12.39 -18.74 -11.34
CA VAL A 83 11.31 -17.89 -11.86
C VAL A 83 10.14 -18.78 -12.27
N VAL A 84 8.96 -18.50 -11.72
CA VAL A 84 7.67 -19.10 -12.13
C VAL A 84 6.83 -18.00 -12.76
N ALA A 85 6.82 -18.00 -14.09
CA ALA A 85 6.07 -17.04 -14.87
C ALA A 85 4.56 -17.37 -14.88
N GLY A 86 3.76 -16.34 -15.15
CA GLY A 86 2.32 -16.44 -15.33
C GLY A 86 1.73 -15.12 -15.80
N PRO A 87 0.44 -15.11 -16.17
CA PRO A 87 -0.19 -13.93 -16.73
C PRO A 87 -0.40 -12.84 -15.66
N ALA A 88 -0.06 -11.60 -16.02
CA ALA A 88 -0.60 -10.42 -15.35
C ALA A 88 -2.13 -10.39 -15.47
N LEU A 89 -2.81 -9.55 -14.68
CA LEU A 89 -4.27 -9.58 -14.58
C LEU A 89 -4.98 -9.34 -15.92
N ASP A 90 -4.50 -8.41 -16.74
CA ASP A 90 -5.04 -8.16 -18.09
C ASP A 90 -4.88 -9.38 -19.03
N ALA A 91 -3.73 -10.06 -18.93
CA ALA A 91 -3.43 -11.25 -19.71
C ALA A 91 -4.23 -12.45 -19.23
N TRP A 92 -4.48 -12.55 -17.93
CA TRP A 92 -5.36 -13.55 -17.36
C TRP A 92 -6.80 -13.34 -17.83
N ALA A 93 -7.29 -12.10 -17.84
CA ALA A 93 -8.61 -11.79 -18.39
C ALA A 93 -8.70 -12.15 -19.89
N ARG A 94 -7.61 -11.98 -20.65
CA ARG A 94 -7.50 -12.47 -22.03
C ARG A 94 -7.62 -13.99 -22.12
N ASP A 95 -6.92 -14.72 -21.24
CA ASP A 95 -7.00 -16.19 -21.18
C ASP A 95 -8.42 -16.68 -20.84
N VAL A 96 -9.17 -15.94 -20.00
CA VAL A 96 -10.58 -16.23 -19.72
C VAL A 96 -11.46 -16.02 -20.96
N ARG A 97 -11.27 -14.91 -21.68
CA ARG A 97 -12.01 -14.64 -22.94
C ARG A 97 -11.77 -15.71 -24.01
N GLU A 98 -10.55 -16.24 -24.07
CA GLU A 98 -10.14 -17.24 -25.04
C GLU A 98 -10.43 -18.68 -24.58
N GLY A 99 -11.08 -18.85 -23.42
CA GLY A 99 -11.47 -20.17 -22.89
C GLY A 99 -10.31 -21.02 -22.39
N ARG A 100 -9.12 -20.44 -22.19
CA ARG A 100 -7.95 -21.12 -21.60
C ARG A 100 -8.05 -21.27 -20.09
N VAL A 101 -8.79 -20.37 -19.43
CA VAL A 101 -9.05 -20.38 -17.99
C VAL A 101 -10.53 -20.22 -17.75
N THR A 102 -11.09 -20.98 -16.81
CA THR A 102 -12.46 -20.82 -16.33
C THR A 102 -12.41 -20.48 -14.85
N PRO A 103 -12.54 -19.20 -14.47
CA PRO A 103 -12.49 -18.80 -13.08
C PRO A 103 -13.83 -19.08 -12.39
N ASP A 104 -13.77 -19.43 -11.11
CA ASP A 104 -14.95 -19.48 -10.26
C ASP A 104 -15.32 -18.05 -9.82
N ALA A 105 -16.30 -17.46 -10.52
CA ALA A 105 -16.72 -16.08 -10.29
C ALA A 105 -18.21 -15.90 -10.64
N GLU A 106 -18.86 -14.94 -9.97
CA GLU A 106 -20.25 -14.58 -10.26
C GLU A 106 -20.44 -14.02 -11.68
N PRO A 107 -21.63 -14.17 -12.29
CA PRO A 107 -21.89 -13.70 -13.66
C PRO A 107 -21.53 -12.22 -13.92
N ALA A 108 -21.79 -11.34 -12.94
CA ALA A 108 -21.44 -9.92 -13.05
C ALA A 108 -19.92 -9.70 -13.09
N VAL A 109 -19.15 -10.46 -12.30
CA VAL A 109 -17.69 -10.41 -12.29
C VAL A 109 -17.13 -11.02 -13.58
N LEU A 110 -17.71 -12.11 -14.09
CA LEU A 110 -17.35 -12.67 -15.40
C LEU A 110 -17.57 -11.65 -16.52
N ALA A 111 -18.70 -10.95 -16.53
CA ALA A 111 -18.99 -9.91 -17.51
C ALA A 111 -18.02 -8.71 -17.42
N GLU A 112 -17.49 -8.42 -16.23
CA GLU A 112 -16.40 -7.45 -16.04
C GLU A 112 -15.09 -7.99 -16.63
N ILE A 113 -14.68 -9.22 -16.30
CA ILE A 113 -13.47 -9.88 -16.83
C ILE A 113 -13.47 -9.91 -18.37
N HIS A 114 -14.61 -10.23 -18.99
CA HIS A 114 -14.74 -10.27 -20.45
C HIS A 114 -14.58 -8.91 -21.12
N ARG A 115 -14.76 -7.80 -20.41
CA ARG A 115 -14.59 -6.45 -20.95
C ARG A 115 -13.26 -5.80 -20.56
N LEU A 116 -12.56 -6.36 -19.58
CA LEU A 116 -11.33 -5.80 -19.01
C LEU A 116 -10.21 -5.66 -20.06
N THR A 117 -9.71 -4.44 -20.18
CA THR A 117 -8.51 -4.07 -20.93
C THR A 117 -7.35 -3.77 -19.98
N GLY A 118 -6.13 -3.61 -20.51
CA GLY A 118 -4.93 -3.35 -19.70
C GLY A 118 -5.02 -2.06 -18.88
N GLN A 119 -5.62 -1.00 -19.45
CA GLN A 119 -5.68 0.34 -18.86
C GLN A 119 -6.89 0.56 -17.94
N ASP A 120 -7.77 -0.44 -17.81
CA ASP A 120 -8.90 -0.37 -16.90
C ASP A 120 -8.48 -0.54 -15.45
N PHE A 121 -9.24 0.08 -14.54
CA PHE A 121 -9.10 -0.10 -13.10
C PHE A 121 -10.16 -1.11 -12.61
N PRO A 122 -9.78 -2.37 -12.35
CA PRO A 122 -10.74 -3.43 -12.04
C PRO A 122 -11.40 -3.23 -10.68
N SER A 123 -12.61 -3.77 -10.51
CA SER A 123 -13.24 -3.88 -9.20
C SER A 123 -12.42 -4.76 -8.25
N ARG A 124 -12.53 -4.53 -6.95
CA ARG A 124 -11.90 -5.40 -5.94
C ARG A 124 -12.44 -6.84 -6.01
N ARG A 125 -13.67 -7.02 -6.51
CA ARG A 125 -14.30 -8.33 -6.73
C ARG A 125 -13.65 -9.09 -7.89
N LEU A 126 -13.33 -8.40 -8.99
CA LEU A 126 -12.55 -8.98 -10.08
C LEU A 126 -11.15 -9.37 -9.60
N GLN A 127 -10.49 -8.49 -8.84
CA GLN A 127 -9.20 -8.81 -8.24
C GLN A 127 -9.26 -10.03 -7.32
N SER A 128 -10.34 -10.19 -6.54
CA SER A 128 -10.59 -11.38 -5.72
C SER A 128 -10.56 -12.66 -6.56
N ALA A 129 -11.20 -12.67 -7.74
CA ALA A 129 -11.24 -13.84 -8.61
C ALA A 129 -9.84 -14.21 -9.14
N TYR A 130 -9.03 -13.22 -9.54
CA TYR A 130 -7.65 -13.45 -9.97
C TYR A 130 -6.75 -13.98 -8.84
N LEU A 131 -6.88 -13.43 -7.64
CA LEU A 131 -6.12 -13.88 -6.47
C LEU A 131 -6.52 -15.30 -6.04
N ARG A 132 -7.81 -15.63 -6.10
CA ARG A 132 -8.30 -16.99 -5.84
C ARG A 132 -7.72 -17.98 -6.84
N TRP A 133 -7.80 -17.67 -8.13
CA TRP A 133 -7.22 -18.50 -9.19
C TRP A 133 -5.70 -18.69 -9.03
N THR A 134 -4.98 -17.63 -8.65
CA THR A 134 -3.54 -17.69 -8.40
C THR A 134 -3.23 -18.64 -7.23
N TYR A 135 -4.01 -18.56 -6.15
CA TYR A 135 -3.87 -19.45 -5.00
C TYR A 135 -4.11 -20.91 -5.37
N GLU A 136 -5.17 -21.21 -6.13
CA GLU A 136 -5.45 -22.57 -6.60
C GLU A 136 -4.34 -23.12 -7.51
N ARG A 137 -3.77 -22.27 -8.36
CA ARG A 137 -2.59 -22.61 -9.17
C ARG A 137 -1.38 -22.94 -8.29
N ALA A 138 -1.15 -22.17 -7.22
CA ALA A 138 -0.05 -22.44 -6.27
C ALA A 138 -0.24 -23.78 -5.55
N LEU A 139 -1.48 -24.12 -5.14
CA LEU A 139 -1.81 -25.42 -4.55
C LEU A 139 -1.56 -26.57 -5.53
N ALA A 140 -2.01 -26.42 -6.78
CA ALA A 140 -1.84 -27.44 -7.81
C ALA A 140 -0.37 -27.70 -8.17
N ALA A 141 0.52 -26.74 -7.93
CA ALA A 141 1.95 -26.86 -8.16
C ALA A 141 2.71 -27.56 -7.02
N LEU A 142 2.07 -27.81 -5.86
CA LEU A 142 2.73 -28.47 -4.73
C LEU A 142 3.06 -29.94 -5.06
N PRO A 143 4.25 -30.43 -4.69
CA PRO A 143 4.58 -31.85 -4.82
C PRO A 143 3.61 -32.75 -4.02
N PRO A 144 3.38 -34.02 -4.42
CA PRO A 144 2.41 -34.91 -3.76
C PRO A 144 2.64 -35.16 -2.25
N GLY A 145 3.84 -34.89 -1.75
CA GLY A 145 4.18 -35.01 -0.33
C GLY A 145 3.79 -33.79 0.53
N ILE A 146 3.40 -32.67 -0.10
CA ILE A 146 3.06 -31.42 0.60
C ILE A 146 1.55 -31.22 0.52
N THR A 147 0.90 -31.10 1.68
CA THR A 147 -0.56 -30.91 1.77
C THR A 147 -0.87 -29.61 2.48
N VAL A 148 -1.87 -28.88 2.00
CA VAL A 148 -2.37 -27.65 2.63
C VAL A 148 -3.70 -27.93 3.30
N HIS A 149 -3.82 -27.55 4.57
CA HIS A 149 -5.03 -27.58 5.37
C HIS A 149 -5.48 -26.16 5.67
N GLU A 150 -6.64 -25.75 5.13
CA GLU A 150 -7.23 -24.44 5.39
C GLU A 150 -8.03 -24.45 6.70
N HIS A 151 -7.81 -23.43 7.54
CA HIS A 151 -8.54 -23.18 8.78
C HIS A 151 -9.19 -21.81 8.68
N ARG A 152 -10.51 -21.78 8.42
CA ARG A 152 -11.30 -20.54 8.32
C ARG A 152 -11.62 -19.95 9.71
N THR A 153 -10.57 -19.47 10.39
CA THR A 153 -10.61 -19.04 11.79
C THR A 153 -9.48 -18.05 12.08
N THR A 154 -9.50 -17.43 13.24
CA THR A 154 -8.50 -16.45 13.68
C THR A 154 -7.41 -17.12 14.51
N ALA A 155 -6.14 -16.84 14.19
CA ALA A 155 -5.03 -17.14 15.09
C ALA A 155 -4.94 -16.09 16.20
N LEU A 156 -4.89 -16.52 17.46
CA LEU A 156 -4.94 -15.65 18.63
C LEU A 156 -3.58 -15.45 19.29
N ALA A 157 -2.65 -16.41 19.17
CA ALA A 157 -1.31 -16.30 19.74
C ALA A 157 -0.36 -17.34 19.14
N VAL A 158 0.93 -17.00 19.09
CA VAL A 158 2.03 -17.94 18.80
C VAL A 158 2.95 -18.00 20.02
N THR A 159 3.02 -19.16 20.66
CA THR A 159 3.82 -19.39 21.88
C THR A 159 4.75 -20.59 21.70
N GLY A 160 5.56 -20.90 22.73
CA GLY A 160 6.46 -22.03 22.75
C GLY A 160 7.93 -21.62 22.86
N PRO A 161 8.82 -22.57 23.24
CA PRO A 161 10.23 -22.30 23.45
C PRO A 161 10.94 -22.01 22.12
N ARG A 162 11.96 -21.15 22.16
CA ARG A 162 12.74 -20.75 20.98
C ARG A 162 13.27 -21.94 20.17
N GLY A 163 13.81 -22.96 20.84
CA GLY A 163 14.38 -24.16 20.19
C GLY A 163 13.37 -25.25 19.81
N GLY A 164 12.15 -25.20 20.34
CA GLY A 164 11.16 -26.27 20.20
C GLY A 164 10.00 -25.92 19.27
N ARG A 165 9.04 -26.83 19.14
CA ARG A 165 7.82 -26.60 18.37
C ARG A 165 7.04 -25.42 18.95
N GLN A 166 6.47 -24.63 18.05
CA GLN A 166 5.61 -23.49 18.36
C GLN A 166 4.17 -23.99 18.53
N ARG A 167 3.37 -23.25 19.30
CA ARG A 167 1.95 -23.52 19.55
C ARG A 167 1.16 -22.34 19.00
N VAL A 168 0.35 -22.59 17.98
CA VAL A 168 -0.54 -21.58 17.38
C VAL A 168 -1.95 -21.82 17.91
N ARG A 169 -2.40 -20.92 18.80
CA ARG A 169 -3.74 -20.98 19.39
C ARG A 169 -4.74 -20.37 18.40
N LEU A 170 -5.81 -21.10 18.10
CA LEU A 170 -6.89 -20.61 17.23
C LEU A 170 -8.12 -20.27 18.06
N GLN A 171 -9.04 -19.50 17.48
CA GLN A 171 -10.24 -19.03 18.18
C GLN A 171 -11.33 -20.10 18.34
N ASP A 172 -11.40 -21.05 17.40
CA ASP A 172 -12.46 -22.05 17.25
C ASP A 172 -12.14 -23.40 17.92
N ARG A 173 -11.02 -23.49 18.65
CA ARG A 173 -10.59 -24.71 19.34
C ARG A 173 -9.64 -24.43 20.51
N ASP A 174 -9.65 -25.32 21.48
CA ASP A 174 -8.77 -25.23 22.65
C ASP A 174 -7.35 -25.75 22.36
N GLU A 175 -7.24 -26.88 21.64
CA GLU A 175 -5.93 -27.44 21.31
C GLU A 175 -5.20 -26.58 20.25
N PRO A 176 -3.99 -26.10 20.55
CA PRO A 176 -3.23 -25.33 19.57
C PRO A 176 -2.65 -26.24 18.48
N LEU A 177 -2.48 -25.68 17.27
CA LEU A 177 -1.66 -26.32 16.25
C LEU A 177 -0.20 -26.35 16.72
N LEU A 178 0.42 -27.52 16.68
CA LEU A 178 1.85 -27.66 16.91
C LEU A 178 2.60 -27.46 15.59
N ALA A 179 3.52 -26.50 15.57
CA ALA A 179 4.21 -26.07 14.36
C ALA A 179 5.73 -26.20 14.53
N ASP A 180 6.41 -26.74 13.53
CA ASP A 180 7.87 -26.66 13.46
C ASP A 180 8.31 -25.26 13.07
N LEU A 181 7.53 -24.60 12.21
CA LEU A 181 7.73 -23.23 11.76
C LEU A 181 6.39 -22.47 11.70
N VAL A 182 6.44 -21.16 11.94
CA VAL A 182 5.30 -20.25 11.76
C VAL A 182 5.73 -19.09 10.86
N VAL A 183 4.94 -18.79 9.83
CA VAL A 183 5.11 -17.63 8.96
C VAL A 183 3.88 -16.75 9.11
N LEU A 184 4.06 -15.52 9.58
CA LEU A 184 3.00 -14.53 9.68
C LEU A 184 2.95 -13.71 8.39
N THR A 185 1.84 -13.78 7.69
CA THR A 185 1.51 -13.02 6.48
C THR A 185 0.27 -12.16 6.69
N VAL A 186 0.04 -11.70 7.94
CA VAL A 186 -1.09 -10.85 8.29
C VAL A 186 -0.99 -9.53 7.53
N GLY A 187 -2.11 -9.10 6.96
CA GLY A 187 -2.17 -7.92 6.12
C GLY A 187 -2.12 -6.62 6.92
N HIS A 188 -2.84 -5.63 6.45
CA HIS A 188 -3.06 -4.41 7.23
C HIS A 188 -3.86 -4.74 8.50
N LEU A 189 -3.56 -4.04 9.58
CA LEU A 189 -3.98 -4.39 10.93
C LEU A 189 -5.09 -3.46 11.42
N ASP A 190 -5.97 -4.00 12.24
CA ASP A 190 -6.79 -3.18 13.13
C ASP A 190 -5.88 -2.64 14.25
N ALA A 191 -6.03 -1.36 14.58
CA ALA A 191 -5.29 -0.70 15.64
C ALA A 191 -6.21 -0.36 16.82
N GLU A 192 -5.62 -0.28 18.01
CA GLU A 192 -6.26 0.41 19.12
C GLU A 192 -6.27 1.92 18.83
N HIS A 193 -7.25 2.61 19.42
CA HIS A 193 -7.30 4.06 19.36
C HIS A 193 -6.06 4.66 20.03
N ASP A 194 -5.43 5.62 19.36
CA ASP A 194 -4.46 6.49 20.01
C ASP A 194 -5.17 7.41 21.05
N PRO A 195 -4.43 8.17 21.88
CA PRO A 195 -5.04 9.03 22.90
C PRO A 195 -6.05 10.02 22.33
N GLU A 196 -5.76 10.66 21.20
CA GLU A 196 -6.65 11.62 20.55
C GLU A 196 -7.93 10.93 20.06
N GLN A 197 -7.80 9.78 19.40
CA GLN A 197 -8.93 8.99 18.91
C GLN A 197 -9.80 8.48 20.08
N SER A 198 -9.19 8.12 21.20
CA SER A 198 -9.89 7.71 22.41
C SER A 198 -10.67 8.87 23.03
N GLU A 199 -10.08 10.06 23.06
CA GLU A 199 -10.74 11.29 23.52
C GLU A 199 -11.92 11.67 22.63
N LEU A 200 -11.74 11.63 21.29
CA LEU A 200 -12.80 11.89 20.32
C LEU A 200 -13.94 10.88 20.41
N ALA A 201 -13.63 9.59 20.56
CA ALA A 201 -14.63 8.53 20.75
C ALA A 201 -15.41 8.73 22.07
N ALA A 202 -14.70 8.97 23.18
CA ALA A 202 -15.34 9.22 24.47
C ALA A 202 -16.20 10.49 24.46
N PHE A 203 -15.77 11.53 23.75
CA PHE A 203 -16.57 12.74 23.54
C PHE A 203 -17.84 12.43 22.74
N ALA A 204 -17.73 11.67 21.65
CA ALA A 204 -18.87 11.28 20.84
C ALA A 204 -19.91 10.51 21.67
N ASP A 205 -19.46 9.56 22.49
CA ASP A 205 -20.32 8.78 23.37
C ASP A 205 -21.07 9.67 24.38
N ARG A 206 -20.36 10.59 25.05
CA ARG A 206 -20.96 11.51 26.03
C ARG A 206 -22.04 12.41 25.42
N HIS A 207 -21.82 12.87 24.19
CA HIS A 207 -22.69 13.84 23.50
C HIS A 207 -23.65 13.23 22.49
N ARG A 208 -23.67 11.88 22.38
CA ARG A 208 -24.48 11.15 21.39
C ARG A 208 -24.22 11.64 19.96
N LEU A 209 -22.94 11.72 19.61
CA LEU A 209 -22.42 12.06 18.28
C LEU A 209 -21.93 10.80 17.57
N VAL A 210 -21.60 10.93 16.30
CA VAL A 210 -21.00 9.86 15.51
C VAL A 210 -19.50 10.13 15.35
N HIS A 211 -18.66 9.21 15.80
CA HIS A 211 -17.24 9.19 15.47
C HIS A 211 -16.89 7.85 14.83
N LEU A 212 -16.44 7.90 13.58
CA LEU A 212 -15.89 6.74 12.88
C LEU A 212 -14.36 6.86 12.89
N PRO A 213 -13.65 6.08 13.73
CA PRO A 213 -12.18 6.10 13.83
C PRO A 213 -11.53 5.51 12.56
N PRO A 214 -10.19 5.57 12.43
CA PRO A 214 -9.50 4.99 11.27
C PRO A 214 -9.83 3.51 11.13
N ASP A 215 -10.25 3.09 9.94
CA ASP A 215 -10.67 1.72 9.66
C ASP A 215 -10.59 1.42 8.14
N PHE A 216 -10.76 0.16 7.76
CA PHE A 216 -11.03 -0.18 6.36
C PHE A 216 -12.43 0.28 5.98
N THR A 217 -12.53 1.23 5.07
CA THR A 217 -13.81 1.81 4.65
C THR A 217 -14.84 0.77 4.20
N ALA A 218 -14.40 -0.38 3.67
CA ALA A 218 -15.26 -1.48 3.26
C ALA A 218 -15.88 -2.28 4.42
N ASP A 219 -15.36 -2.12 5.64
CA ASP A 219 -15.77 -2.81 6.86
C ASP A 219 -16.54 -1.89 7.81
N THR A 220 -16.48 -0.57 7.57
CA THR A 220 -17.11 0.45 8.42
C THR A 220 -18.63 0.50 8.22
N GLY A 221 -19.38 0.52 9.33
CA GLY A 221 -20.84 0.66 9.32
C GLY A 221 -21.28 2.09 8.99
N LEU A 222 -21.38 2.43 7.71
CA LEU A 222 -21.66 3.80 7.23
C LEU A 222 -23.11 4.27 7.38
N ASP A 223 -24.06 3.38 7.71
CA ASP A 223 -25.49 3.71 7.83
C ASP A 223 -25.79 4.67 9.00
N VAL A 224 -24.86 4.78 9.96
CA VAL A 224 -24.97 5.71 11.08
C VAL A 224 -24.86 7.18 10.66
N LEU A 225 -24.42 7.47 9.42
CA LEU A 225 -24.30 8.82 8.89
C LEU A 225 -25.63 9.25 8.22
N PRO A 226 -26.42 10.15 8.83
CA PRO A 226 -27.71 10.57 8.30
C PRO A 226 -27.63 11.35 6.97
N ALA A 227 -28.70 11.28 6.19
CA ALA A 227 -28.82 12.04 4.94
C ALA A 227 -28.92 13.55 5.20
N GLY A 228 -28.30 14.36 4.34
CA GLY A 228 -28.32 15.83 4.39
C GLY A 228 -27.51 16.46 5.53
N GLU A 229 -27.06 15.67 6.50
CA GLU A 229 -26.33 16.17 7.67
C GLU A 229 -24.85 16.43 7.37
N PRO A 230 -24.24 17.48 7.96
CA PRO A 230 -22.80 17.72 7.86
C PRO A 230 -21.98 16.61 8.50
N VAL A 231 -20.95 16.16 7.79
CA VAL A 231 -19.96 15.20 8.27
C VAL A 231 -18.57 15.77 8.04
N ILE A 232 -17.80 15.98 9.11
CA ILE A 232 -16.38 16.32 8.98
C ILE A 232 -15.62 15.06 8.61
N VAL A 233 -14.82 15.13 7.56
CA VAL A 233 -13.99 14.02 7.08
C VAL A 233 -12.52 14.40 7.13
N ARG A 234 -11.77 13.72 8.00
CA ARG A 234 -10.33 13.91 8.15
C ARG A 234 -9.58 12.83 7.38
N GLY A 235 -8.88 13.23 6.33
CA GLY A 235 -8.18 12.32 5.41
C GLY A 235 -8.71 12.47 4.00
N PHE A 236 -7.81 12.70 3.05
CA PHE A 236 -8.15 12.96 1.64
C PHE A 236 -7.34 12.07 0.69
N GLY A 237 -7.06 10.84 1.13
CA GLY A 237 -6.36 9.81 0.35
C GLY A 237 -7.32 8.79 -0.27
N LEU A 238 -6.82 7.59 -0.55
CA LEU A 238 -7.62 6.52 -1.16
C LEU A 238 -8.81 6.07 -0.30
N ALA A 239 -8.67 6.04 1.03
CA ALA A 239 -9.78 5.68 1.93
C ALA A 239 -10.96 6.65 1.83
N PHE A 240 -10.69 7.94 1.54
CA PHE A 240 -11.74 8.91 1.25
C PHE A 240 -12.45 8.62 -0.07
N VAL A 241 -11.73 8.16 -1.10
CA VAL A 241 -12.36 7.81 -2.39
C VAL A 241 -13.35 6.66 -2.20
N ASP A 242 -13.00 5.64 -1.41
CA ASP A 242 -13.92 4.56 -1.03
C ASP A 242 -15.14 5.11 -0.26
N LEU A 243 -14.89 5.98 0.73
CA LEU A 243 -15.95 6.58 1.56
C LEU A 243 -16.92 7.38 0.70
N MET A 244 -16.37 8.22 -0.19
CA MET A 244 -17.10 9.06 -1.12
C MET A 244 -18.06 8.21 -1.96
N VAL A 245 -17.58 7.15 -2.61
CA VAL A 245 -18.42 6.36 -3.53
C VAL A 245 -19.47 5.55 -2.77
N LEU A 246 -19.18 5.06 -1.57
CA LEU A 246 -20.14 4.33 -0.75
C LEU A 246 -21.25 5.24 -0.18
N LEU A 247 -20.91 6.47 0.19
CA LEU A 247 -21.89 7.45 0.71
C LEU A 247 -22.66 8.20 -0.37
N THR A 248 -22.31 8.02 -1.65
CA THR A 248 -22.92 8.72 -2.79
C THR A 248 -23.61 7.71 -3.71
N GLU A 249 -22.87 7.08 -4.62
CA GLU A 249 -23.36 6.04 -5.53
C GLU A 249 -23.94 4.85 -4.75
N GLY A 250 -23.30 4.45 -3.65
CA GLY A 250 -23.79 3.39 -2.74
C GLY A 250 -25.11 3.75 -2.06
N ARG A 251 -25.44 5.06 -1.99
CA ARG A 251 -26.73 5.58 -1.53
C ARG A 251 -27.66 5.95 -2.67
N GLY A 252 -27.36 5.54 -3.90
CA GLY A 252 -28.26 5.60 -5.05
C GLY A 252 -28.17 6.88 -5.88
N GLY A 253 -27.27 7.81 -5.54
CA GLY A 253 -26.94 8.92 -6.42
C GLY A 253 -26.21 8.44 -7.67
N ARG A 254 -26.19 9.27 -8.72
CA ARG A 254 -25.76 8.85 -10.06
C ARG A 254 -24.91 9.91 -10.73
N HIS A 255 -24.00 9.49 -11.59
CA HIS A 255 -23.27 10.37 -12.49
C HIS A 255 -23.87 10.26 -13.90
N GLU A 256 -24.35 11.38 -14.45
CA GLU A 256 -24.92 11.48 -15.80
C GLU A 256 -24.25 12.67 -16.51
N ASP A 257 -23.61 12.41 -17.67
CA ASP A 257 -22.93 13.42 -18.49
C ASP A 257 -21.98 14.37 -17.73
N GLY A 258 -21.25 13.82 -16.73
CA GLY A 258 -20.29 14.58 -15.91
C GLY A 258 -20.94 15.42 -14.79
N VAL A 259 -22.25 15.33 -14.61
CA VAL A 259 -23.01 15.92 -13.51
C VAL A 259 -23.37 14.83 -12.50
N TYR A 260 -23.35 15.18 -11.22
CA TYR A 260 -23.84 14.30 -10.17
C TYR A 260 -25.30 14.62 -9.84
N LEU A 261 -26.14 13.59 -9.82
CA LEU A 261 -27.54 13.64 -9.44
C LEU A 261 -27.70 13.00 -8.04
N PRO A 262 -27.90 13.81 -6.98
CA PRO A 262 -28.11 13.29 -5.63
C PRO A 262 -29.41 12.48 -5.54
N SER A 263 -29.38 11.40 -4.77
CA SER A 263 -30.58 10.65 -4.39
C SER A 263 -31.35 11.30 -3.23
N GLY A 264 -30.71 12.20 -2.49
CA GLY A 264 -31.22 12.78 -1.25
C GLY A 264 -30.92 11.93 -0.01
N ARG A 265 -30.16 10.84 -0.16
CA ARG A 265 -29.72 9.96 0.95
C ARG A 265 -28.27 10.20 1.37
N GLU A 266 -27.55 11.03 0.62
CA GLU A 266 -26.16 11.38 0.87
C GLU A 266 -26.04 12.31 2.08
N PRO A 267 -25.01 12.16 2.94
CA PRO A 267 -24.59 13.22 3.85
C PRO A 267 -23.86 14.34 3.08
N VAL A 268 -23.61 15.48 3.73
CA VAL A 268 -22.73 16.54 3.19
C VAL A 268 -21.33 16.37 3.77
N LEU A 269 -20.37 15.99 2.93
CA LEU A 269 -19.00 15.67 3.35
C LEU A 269 -18.11 16.92 3.33
N TYR A 270 -17.65 17.35 4.49
CA TYR A 270 -16.66 18.42 4.66
C TYR A 270 -15.27 17.82 4.83
N VAL A 271 -14.50 17.75 3.74
CA VAL A 271 -13.24 16.99 3.65
C VAL A 271 -12.01 17.88 3.73
N GLY A 272 -11.06 17.49 4.58
CA GLY A 272 -9.74 18.12 4.64
C GLY A 272 -8.64 17.13 5.01
N SER A 273 -7.39 17.57 4.91
CA SER A 273 -6.23 16.77 5.29
C SER A 273 -5.04 17.66 5.64
N ARG A 274 -3.90 17.05 5.97
CA ARG A 274 -2.64 17.77 6.15
C ARG A 274 -2.23 18.56 4.89
N ARG A 275 -2.42 17.98 3.70
CA ARG A 275 -2.13 18.64 2.41
C ARG A 275 -3.30 19.46 1.87
N GLY A 276 -4.51 19.17 2.32
CA GLY A 276 -5.75 19.84 1.92
C GLY A 276 -6.29 19.49 0.54
N VAL A 277 -5.55 18.71 -0.25
CA VAL A 277 -5.90 18.24 -1.60
C VAL A 277 -6.03 16.71 -1.63
N PRO A 278 -6.77 16.14 -2.62
CA PRO A 278 -6.74 14.71 -2.85
C PRO A 278 -5.35 14.24 -3.33
N TYR A 279 -5.10 12.94 -3.33
CA TYR A 279 -3.92 12.40 -4.03
C TYR A 279 -4.01 12.67 -5.54
N HIS A 280 -2.86 12.77 -6.19
CA HIS A 280 -2.80 12.98 -7.65
C HIS A 280 -3.50 11.87 -8.42
N ALA A 281 -4.13 12.21 -9.55
CA ALA A 281 -4.67 11.22 -10.47
C ALA A 281 -3.58 10.24 -10.91
N LYS A 282 -3.96 8.99 -11.15
CA LYS A 282 -3.11 8.07 -11.89
C LYS A 282 -2.77 8.67 -13.25
N ILE A 283 -1.50 8.54 -13.62
CA ILE A 283 -1.00 8.94 -14.94
C ILE A 283 -1.73 8.10 -16.00
N GLY A 284 -2.41 8.78 -16.92
CA GLY A 284 -3.27 8.18 -17.94
C GLY A 284 -2.60 7.96 -19.30
N TYR A 285 -1.29 8.21 -19.42
CA TYR A 285 -0.53 8.02 -20.64
C TYR A 285 0.59 6.98 -20.48
N ALA A 286 0.88 6.27 -21.57
CA ALA A 286 1.92 5.25 -21.61
C ALA A 286 3.32 5.84 -21.78
N TRP A 287 4.34 5.07 -21.40
CA TRP A 287 5.74 5.42 -21.67
C TRP A 287 6.05 5.30 -23.17
N SER A 288 6.79 6.27 -23.71
CA SER A 288 7.33 6.25 -25.07
C SER A 288 8.83 6.57 -25.07
N GLY A 289 9.59 5.90 -25.95
CA GLY A 289 11.05 6.05 -26.03
C GLY A 289 11.81 5.23 -24.98
N GLU A 290 13.10 5.53 -24.83
CA GLU A 290 13.97 4.86 -23.86
C GLU A 290 13.56 5.20 -22.43
N ARG A 291 13.70 4.25 -21.50
CA ARG A 291 13.43 4.47 -20.07
C ARG A 291 14.65 5.08 -19.40
N PRO A 292 14.47 5.91 -18.36
CA PRO A 292 15.58 6.44 -17.59
C PRO A 292 16.40 5.31 -16.99
N THR A 293 17.72 5.49 -16.92
CA THR A 293 18.61 4.50 -16.31
C THR A 293 18.53 4.61 -14.80
N LEU A 294 17.74 3.73 -14.18
CA LEU A 294 17.48 3.72 -12.73
C LEU A 294 17.89 2.36 -12.11
N PRO A 295 18.44 2.34 -10.88
CA PRO A 295 18.86 3.50 -10.09
C PRO A 295 20.20 4.10 -10.55
N ARG A 296 20.41 5.41 -10.35
CA ARG A 296 21.69 6.09 -10.68
C ARG A 296 22.42 6.71 -9.48
N TYR A 297 21.69 7.42 -8.63
CA TYR A 297 22.20 8.16 -7.47
C TYR A 297 21.76 7.55 -6.14
N LEU A 298 20.71 6.74 -6.15
CA LEU A 298 20.31 5.91 -5.00
C LEU A 298 20.25 4.45 -5.45
N GLY A 299 21.42 3.85 -5.71
CA GLY A 299 21.56 2.45 -6.08
C GLY A 299 22.02 1.56 -4.93
N PRO A 300 22.26 0.26 -5.21
CA PRO A 300 22.67 -0.68 -4.18
C PRO A 300 23.94 -0.29 -3.41
N ALA A 301 24.93 0.28 -4.10
CA ALA A 301 26.17 0.73 -3.49
C ALA A 301 25.93 1.89 -2.50
N GLN A 302 25.08 2.85 -2.84
CA GLN A 302 24.74 3.96 -1.94
C GLN A 302 23.93 3.48 -0.74
N ALA A 303 22.99 2.54 -0.95
CA ALA A 303 22.27 1.92 0.17
C ALA A 303 23.22 1.17 1.13
N GLU A 304 24.21 0.46 0.60
CA GLU A 304 25.25 -0.23 1.39
C GLU A 304 26.15 0.74 2.12
N GLU A 305 26.56 1.83 1.48
CA GLU A 305 27.32 2.90 2.11
C GLU A 305 26.54 3.48 3.31
N LEU A 306 25.27 3.82 3.11
CA LEU A 306 24.39 4.31 4.18
C LEU A 306 24.30 3.32 5.34
N LEU A 307 24.07 2.04 5.04
CA LEU A 307 23.99 0.98 6.05
C LEU A 307 25.31 0.74 6.80
N SER A 308 26.45 1.08 6.20
CA SER A 308 27.77 0.95 6.82
C SER A 308 28.12 2.09 7.79
N ARG A 309 27.36 3.19 7.78
CA ARG A 309 27.61 4.36 8.64
C ARG A 309 27.34 4.04 10.12
N PRO A 310 28.14 4.57 11.05
CA PRO A 310 27.88 4.39 12.47
C PRO A 310 26.68 5.22 12.93
N GLY A 311 25.79 4.59 13.71
CA GLY A 311 24.62 5.25 14.31
C GLY A 311 23.35 5.18 13.46
N PRO A 312 22.22 5.73 13.96
CA PRO A 312 20.97 5.73 13.22
C PRO A 312 21.02 6.68 12.02
N LEU A 313 20.45 6.25 10.89
CA LEU A 313 20.27 7.09 9.72
C LEU A 313 19.21 8.16 9.99
N ASP A 314 19.51 9.40 9.61
CA ASP A 314 18.53 10.46 9.51
C ASP A 314 18.01 10.55 8.08
N PHE A 315 16.71 10.31 7.88
CA PHE A 315 16.15 10.29 6.53
C PHE A 315 16.34 11.62 5.79
N ARG A 316 16.20 12.77 6.45
CA ARG A 316 16.28 14.08 5.79
C ARG A 316 17.70 14.48 5.46
N ARG A 317 18.64 14.18 6.34
CA ARG A 317 20.06 14.52 6.15
C ARG A 317 20.77 13.52 5.25
N ASP A 318 20.59 12.22 5.49
CA ASP A 318 21.44 11.19 4.89
C ASP A 318 20.84 10.57 3.61
N VAL A 319 19.51 10.56 3.48
CA VAL A 319 18.81 9.77 2.45
C VAL A 319 18.08 10.65 1.43
N TRP A 320 17.33 11.64 1.91
CA TRP A 320 16.50 12.51 1.08
C TRP A 320 17.29 13.22 -0.04
N PRO A 321 18.51 13.74 0.17
CA PRO A 321 19.26 14.37 -0.92
C PRO A 321 19.54 13.41 -2.09
N LEU A 322 19.81 12.13 -1.80
CA LEU A 322 20.00 11.10 -2.85
C LEU A 322 18.70 10.79 -3.58
N VAL A 323 17.57 10.78 -2.86
CA VAL A 323 16.24 10.64 -3.47
C VAL A 323 15.94 11.81 -4.39
N GLU A 324 16.16 13.05 -3.94
CA GLU A 324 15.94 14.24 -4.77
C GLU A 324 16.80 14.20 -6.04
N LYS A 325 18.08 13.82 -5.90
CA LYS A 325 18.99 13.70 -7.05
C LYS A 325 18.56 12.60 -8.02
N GLU A 326 18.07 11.46 -7.52
CA GLU A 326 17.51 10.36 -8.32
C GLU A 326 16.23 10.78 -9.09
N LEU A 327 15.29 11.45 -8.41
CA LEU A 327 14.05 11.90 -9.02
C LEU A 327 14.28 13.02 -10.04
N GLY A 328 15.16 13.98 -9.72
CA GLY A 328 15.56 15.02 -10.65
C GLY A 328 16.26 14.45 -11.87
N HIS A 329 17.10 13.42 -11.73
CA HIS A 329 17.72 12.75 -12.86
C HIS A 329 16.66 12.19 -13.83
N ALA A 330 15.71 11.42 -13.31
CA ALA A 330 14.63 10.86 -14.12
C ALA A 330 13.79 11.96 -14.80
N HIS A 331 13.46 13.03 -14.06
CA HIS A 331 12.68 14.15 -14.56
C HIS A 331 13.39 14.89 -15.71
N TYR A 332 14.62 15.35 -15.47
CA TYR A 332 15.34 16.18 -16.43
C TYR A 332 15.84 15.36 -17.63
N GLU A 333 16.30 14.12 -17.43
CA GLU A 333 16.65 13.24 -18.56
C GLU A 333 15.45 13.08 -19.51
N ARG A 334 14.25 12.87 -18.95
CA ARG A 334 13.03 12.79 -19.76
C ARG A 334 12.68 14.13 -20.40
N LEU A 335 12.79 15.24 -19.68
CA LEU A 335 12.46 16.57 -20.20
C LEU A 335 13.35 16.93 -21.39
N LEU A 336 14.68 16.80 -21.25
CA LEU A 336 15.62 17.12 -22.33
C LEU A 336 15.47 16.19 -23.54
N ALA A 337 15.17 14.90 -23.33
CA ALA A 337 15.01 13.94 -24.43
C ALA A 337 13.68 14.09 -25.18
N ALA A 338 12.58 14.34 -24.46
CA ALA A 338 11.23 14.34 -25.05
C ALA A 338 10.74 15.73 -25.45
N HIS A 339 11.28 16.78 -24.84
CA HIS A 339 10.88 18.16 -25.06
C HIS A 339 12.08 19.12 -25.13
N PRO A 340 13.04 18.88 -26.04
CA PRO A 340 14.24 19.71 -26.15
C PRO A 340 13.90 21.20 -26.38
N GLU A 341 12.75 21.51 -26.98
CA GLU A 341 12.26 22.88 -27.20
C GLU A 341 11.94 23.65 -25.91
N ARG A 342 11.81 22.97 -24.77
CA ARG A 342 11.60 23.58 -23.44
C ARG A 342 12.90 23.75 -22.66
N THR A 343 14.03 23.44 -23.28
CA THR A 343 15.35 23.41 -22.62
C THR A 343 16.38 24.21 -23.41
N THR A 344 17.45 24.65 -22.75
CA THR A 344 18.50 25.49 -23.36
C THR A 344 19.85 24.80 -23.49
N LEU A 345 20.08 23.71 -22.74
CA LEU A 345 21.31 22.92 -22.78
C LEU A 345 21.09 21.60 -23.51
N ALA A 346 22.16 21.09 -24.13
CA ALA A 346 22.17 19.75 -24.70
C ALA A 346 22.07 18.69 -23.59
N ALA A 347 21.46 17.54 -23.91
CA ALA A 347 21.23 16.46 -22.95
C ALA A 347 22.53 15.93 -22.32
N GLU A 348 23.57 15.75 -23.12
CA GLU A 348 24.88 15.28 -22.67
C GLU A 348 25.56 16.29 -21.74
N GLU A 349 25.54 17.58 -22.11
CA GLU A 349 26.11 18.65 -21.30
C GLU A 349 25.40 18.77 -19.95
N PHE A 350 24.07 18.71 -19.94
CA PHE A 350 23.29 18.73 -18.70
C PHE A 350 23.60 17.50 -17.84
N ALA A 351 23.65 16.30 -18.43
CA ALA A 351 23.89 15.06 -17.70
C ALA A 351 25.26 15.04 -17.01
N GLU A 352 26.31 15.54 -17.68
CA GLU A 352 27.65 15.67 -17.09
C GLU A 352 27.67 16.63 -15.91
N LYS A 353 27.09 17.83 -16.08
CA LYS A 353 27.02 18.85 -15.02
C LYS A 353 26.16 18.40 -13.84
N TYR A 354 25.01 17.76 -14.11
CA TYR A 354 24.10 17.25 -13.09
C TYR A 354 24.75 16.12 -12.27
N ALA A 355 25.53 15.26 -12.91
CA ALA A 355 26.28 14.21 -12.22
C ALA A 355 27.32 14.80 -11.25
N ALA A 356 28.04 15.85 -11.69
CA ALA A 356 29.10 16.51 -10.92
C ALA A 356 28.59 17.38 -9.75
N ALA A 357 27.40 17.98 -9.86
CA ALA A 357 26.85 18.84 -8.81
C ALA A 357 26.40 18.02 -7.59
N GLU A 358 26.72 18.46 -6.37
CA GLU A 358 26.28 17.79 -5.15
C GLU A 358 24.75 17.91 -4.96
N PRO A 359 24.07 16.87 -4.41
CA PRO A 359 22.64 16.96 -4.13
C PRO A 359 22.28 18.17 -3.24
N GLY A 360 21.27 18.94 -3.64
CA GLY A 360 20.80 20.12 -2.91
C GLY A 360 21.79 21.30 -2.86
N SER A 361 22.82 21.30 -3.72
CA SER A 361 23.77 22.40 -3.80
C SER A 361 23.24 23.59 -4.63
N PRO A 362 23.66 24.83 -4.34
CA PRO A 362 23.34 25.99 -5.18
C PRO A 362 23.77 25.81 -6.65
N ASP A 363 24.88 25.11 -6.89
CA ASP A 363 25.36 24.81 -8.25
C ASP A 363 24.36 23.95 -9.04
N LEU A 364 23.65 23.03 -8.36
CA LEU A 364 22.59 22.22 -8.97
C LEU A 364 21.37 23.09 -9.31
N ASP A 365 20.97 23.99 -8.43
CA ASP A 365 19.85 24.90 -8.64
C ASP A 365 20.13 25.86 -9.81
N ASP A 366 21.34 26.43 -9.88
CA ASP A 366 21.79 27.30 -10.96
C ASP A 366 21.84 26.56 -12.31
N LEU A 367 22.31 25.31 -12.31
CA LEU A 367 22.30 24.44 -13.49
C LEU A 367 20.87 24.22 -14.01
N VAL A 368 19.94 23.85 -13.11
CA VAL A 368 18.54 23.62 -13.46
C VAL A 368 17.88 24.90 -13.98
N ALA A 369 18.11 26.04 -13.33
CA ALA A 369 17.54 27.31 -13.73
C ALA A 369 18.07 27.78 -15.10
N ALA A 370 19.36 27.55 -15.38
CA ALA A 370 19.96 27.83 -16.67
C ALA A 370 19.40 26.93 -17.77
N ALA A 371 19.24 25.63 -17.50
CA ALA A 371 18.83 24.61 -18.47
C ALA A 371 17.33 24.60 -18.79
N VAL A 372 16.49 24.96 -17.81
CA VAL A 372 15.02 24.87 -17.89
C VAL A 372 14.42 26.25 -17.61
N PRO A 373 14.17 27.08 -18.63
CA PRO A 373 13.75 28.47 -18.45
C PRO A 373 12.38 28.61 -17.78
N ASP A 374 11.42 27.74 -18.11
CA ASP A 374 10.08 27.77 -17.53
C ASP A 374 10.08 27.10 -16.14
N PRO A 375 9.75 27.82 -15.05
CA PRO A 375 9.62 27.23 -13.73
C PRO A 375 8.61 26.08 -13.64
N ALA A 376 7.57 26.04 -14.51
CA ALA A 376 6.58 24.98 -14.53
C ALA A 376 7.14 23.61 -14.98
N ASP A 377 8.33 23.63 -15.58
CA ASP A 377 9.06 22.45 -16.04
C ASP A 377 10.16 22.00 -15.09
N ARG A 378 10.39 22.77 -14.01
CA ARG A 378 11.35 22.40 -12.97
C ARG A 378 10.69 21.47 -11.97
N LEU A 379 11.46 20.51 -11.45
CA LEU A 379 10.99 19.61 -10.42
C LEU A 379 11.08 20.30 -9.04
N ASP A 380 9.93 20.71 -8.50
CA ASP A 380 9.83 21.23 -7.12
C ASP A 380 9.13 20.20 -6.22
N LEU A 381 9.92 19.40 -5.52
CA LEU A 381 9.40 18.34 -4.64
C LEU A 381 8.74 18.89 -3.38
N ALA A 382 9.10 20.10 -2.93
CA ALA A 382 8.50 20.73 -1.76
C ALA A 382 7.10 21.27 -2.08
N ALA A 383 6.95 21.97 -3.22
CA ALA A 383 5.65 22.40 -3.72
C ALA A 383 4.74 21.21 -4.06
N LEU A 384 5.31 20.11 -4.58
CA LEU A 384 4.58 18.87 -4.76
C LEU A 384 4.11 18.26 -3.43
N ASP A 385 4.95 18.20 -2.38
CA ASP A 385 4.53 17.65 -1.07
C ASP A 385 3.45 18.51 -0.40
N ARG A 386 3.51 19.84 -0.58
CA ARG A 386 2.66 20.81 0.12
C ARG A 386 2.10 21.89 -0.84
N PRO A 387 1.18 21.54 -1.75
CA PRO A 387 0.71 22.44 -2.79
C PRO A 387 -0.12 23.62 -2.26
N LEU A 388 -0.60 23.55 -1.01
CA LEU A 388 -1.35 24.61 -0.34
C LEU A 388 -0.56 25.31 0.77
N ASP A 389 0.75 25.10 0.86
CA ASP A 389 1.56 25.83 1.83
C ASP A 389 1.53 27.34 1.54
N GLY A 390 1.29 28.15 2.57
CA GLY A 390 1.10 29.60 2.43
C GLY A 390 -0.18 30.06 1.70
N VAL A 391 -0.97 29.16 1.09
CA VAL A 391 -2.21 29.51 0.37
C VAL A 391 -3.32 29.85 1.36
N ARG A 392 -4.01 30.97 1.12
CA ARG A 392 -5.16 31.42 1.91
C ARG A 392 -6.29 31.88 0.99
N HIS A 393 -7.51 31.44 1.27
CA HIS A 393 -8.71 31.91 0.60
C HIS A 393 -9.52 32.84 1.52
N PRO A 394 -10.14 33.90 0.97
CA PRO A 394 -10.90 34.86 1.77
C PRO A 394 -12.29 34.37 2.17
N THR A 395 -12.85 33.38 1.46
CA THR A 395 -14.18 32.82 1.71
C THR A 395 -14.22 31.32 1.44
N ALA A 396 -15.23 30.64 1.98
CA ALA A 396 -15.46 29.21 1.74
C ALA A 396 -15.70 28.91 0.26
N GLU A 397 -16.37 29.80 -0.47
CA GLU A 397 -16.66 29.68 -1.90
C GLU A 397 -15.38 29.80 -2.73
N ALA A 398 -14.49 30.75 -2.40
CA ALA A 398 -13.21 30.90 -3.07
C ALA A 398 -12.31 29.67 -2.85
N LEU A 399 -12.38 29.06 -1.66
CA LEU A 399 -11.74 27.77 -1.39
C LEU A 399 -12.32 26.65 -2.27
N GLN A 400 -13.64 26.58 -2.44
CA GLN A 400 -14.26 25.56 -3.32
C GLN A 400 -13.83 25.73 -4.77
N GLU A 401 -13.72 26.96 -5.28
CA GLU A 401 -13.21 27.24 -6.62
C GLU A 401 -11.74 26.84 -6.76
N GLY A 402 -10.86 27.34 -5.90
CA GLY A 402 -9.43 27.06 -5.97
C GLY A 402 -9.08 25.57 -5.90
N LEU A 403 -9.80 24.80 -5.08
CA LEU A 403 -9.58 23.35 -4.98
C LEU A 403 -10.13 22.59 -6.20
N ARG A 404 -11.24 23.04 -6.79
CA ARG A 404 -11.72 22.47 -8.07
C ARG A 404 -10.75 22.77 -9.20
N ASP A 405 -10.16 23.95 -9.23
CA ASP A 405 -9.15 24.32 -10.22
C ASP A 405 -7.88 23.49 -10.06
N HIS A 406 -7.40 23.30 -8.83
CA HIS A 406 -6.26 22.42 -8.54
C HIS A 406 -6.50 20.99 -9.04
N ILE A 407 -7.66 20.39 -8.73
CA ILE A 407 -7.99 19.03 -9.17
C ILE A 407 -8.14 18.96 -10.70
N THR A 408 -8.70 19.99 -11.32
CA THR A 408 -8.83 20.07 -12.79
C THR A 408 -7.47 20.17 -13.47
N ALA A 409 -6.56 20.99 -12.94
CA ALA A 409 -5.20 21.12 -13.45
C ALA A 409 -4.40 19.83 -13.30
N ASP A 410 -4.54 19.13 -12.17
CA ASP A 410 -3.93 17.80 -11.99
C ASP A 410 -4.47 16.79 -13.01
N LEU A 411 -5.78 16.70 -13.18
CA LEU A 411 -6.39 15.81 -14.17
C LEU A 411 -5.89 16.08 -15.59
N ALA A 412 -5.83 17.35 -16.00
CA ALA A 412 -5.32 17.74 -17.31
C ALA A 412 -3.85 17.32 -17.48
N ARG A 413 -2.99 17.67 -16.52
CA ARG A 413 -1.56 17.35 -16.55
C ARG A 413 -1.31 15.84 -16.58
N ARG A 414 -2.01 15.06 -15.74
CA ARG A 414 -1.82 13.61 -15.61
C ARG A 414 -2.35 12.80 -16.80
N HIS A 415 -3.07 13.43 -17.72
CA HIS A 415 -3.59 12.79 -18.94
C HIS A 415 -3.02 13.41 -20.22
N ASP A 416 -2.00 14.27 -20.11
CA ASP A 416 -1.29 14.85 -21.25
C ASP A 416 0.15 14.31 -21.33
N PRO A 417 0.52 13.56 -22.38
CA PRO A 417 1.88 13.04 -22.56
C PRO A 417 2.94 14.15 -22.72
N GLY A 418 2.52 15.40 -22.97
CA GLY A 418 3.33 16.61 -22.86
C GLY A 418 4.02 16.77 -21.49
N HIS A 419 3.49 16.11 -20.45
CA HIS A 419 4.05 16.06 -19.10
C HIS A 419 4.67 14.71 -18.77
N SER A 420 5.22 14.01 -19.77
CA SER A 420 5.93 12.74 -19.55
C SER A 420 7.09 12.74 -18.53
N PRO A 421 7.74 13.87 -18.14
CA PRO A 421 8.62 13.90 -16.97
C PRO A 421 7.95 13.41 -15.67
N ASP A 422 6.64 13.63 -15.48
CA ASP A 422 5.92 13.14 -14.30
C ASP A 422 5.89 11.60 -14.21
N LEU A 423 5.84 10.91 -15.37
CA LEU A 423 5.93 9.45 -15.41
C LEU A 423 7.36 8.98 -15.14
N ALA A 424 8.37 9.77 -15.53
CA ALA A 424 9.76 9.47 -15.20
C ALA A 424 10.01 9.61 -13.69
N VAL A 425 9.48 10.66 -13.06
CA VAL A 425 9.49 10.83 -11.59
C VAL A 425 8.77 9.66 -10.92
N PHE A 426 7.64 9.21 -11.45
CA PHE A 426 6.95 8.02 -10.94
C PHE A 426 7.84 6.76 -10.98
N LEU A 427 8.56 6.52 -12.08
CA LEU A 427 9.52 5.41 -12.17
C LEU A 427 10.69 5.58 -11.21
N GLY A 428 11.20 6.80 -11.06
CA GLY A 428 12.21 7.17 -10.06
C GLY A 428 11.74 6.85 -8.64
N LEU A 429 10.49 7.19 -8.30
CA LEU A 429 9.89 6.88 -7.01
C LEU A 429 9.83 5.37 -6.74
N LEU A 430 9.47 4.56 -7.73
CA LEU A 430 9.48 3.09 -7.60
C LEU A 430 10.91 2.56 -7.36
N SER A 431 11.89 3.07 -8.13
CA SER A 431 13.30 2.72 -7.98
C SER A 431 13.83 3.06 -6.59
N SER A 432 13.61 4.30 -6.13
CA SER A 432 14.00 4.73 -4.78
C SER A 432 13.31 3.90 -3.71
N TYR A 433 12.01 3.62 -3.84
CA TYR A 433 11.27 2.81 -2.87
C TYR A 433 11.90 1.41 -2.71
N ALA A 434 12.34 0.79 -3.81
CA ALA A 434 13.00 -0.52 -3.77
C ALA A 434 14.31 -0.50 -2.97
N GLN A 435 15.10 0.57 -3.04
CA GLN A 435 16.32 0.70 -2.22
C GLN A 435 16.01 1.05 -0.77
N LEU A 436 15.04 1.93 -0.54
CA LEU A 436 14.70 2.42 0.80
C LEU A 436 14.15 1.34 1.72
N ILE A 437 13.47 0.31 1.19
CA ILE A 437 13.05 -0.86 1.97
C ILE A 437 14.25 -1.54 2.65
N ARG A 438 15.44 -1.51 2.04
CA ARG A 438 16.66 -2.11 2.59
C ARG A 438 17.17 -1.37 3.82
N LEU A 439 16.81 -0.10 3.97
CA LEU A 439 17.22 0.75 5.11
C LEU A 439 16.35 0.54 6.36
N GLY A 440 15.27 -0.25 6.25
CA GLY A 440 14.36 -0.52 7.36
C GLY A 440 13.39 0.63 7.63
N ASP A 441 13.21 0.97 8.90
CA ASP A 441 12.27 2.02 9.33
C ASP A 441 12.88 3.42 9.19
N ILE A 442 12.59 4.06 8.06
CA ILE A 442 13.00 5.43 7.73
C ILE A 442 11.90 6.48 8.02
N GLY A 443 10.90 6.12 8.82
CA GLY A 443 9.81 7.00 9.23
C GLY A 443 8.63 7.10 8.25
N GLY A 444 7.54 7.71 8.73
CA GLY A 444 6.25 7.73 8.01
C GLY A 444 6.15 8.76 6.88
N TRP A 445 7.00 9.78 6.84
CA TRP A 445 6.89 10.86 5.85
C TRP A 445 7.11 10.36 4.42
N TRP A 446 8.16 9.57 4.17
CA TRP A 446 8.47 9.03 2.84
C TRP A 446 7.29 8.26 2.24
N HIS A 447 6.71 7.34 3.01
CA HIS A 447 5.56 6.56 2.55
C HIS A 447 4.37 7.48 2.22
N GLY A 448 4.09 8.47 3.07
CA GLY A 448 3.00 9.43 2.82
C GLY A 448 3.25 10.37 1.63
N PHE A 449 4.50 10.66 1.28
CA PHE A 449 4.89 11.40 0.07
C PHE A 449 4.75 10.52 -1.18
N PHE A 450 5.32 9.32 -1.15
CA PHE A 450 5.18 8.33 -2.22
C PHE A 450 3.72 8.03 -2.53
N SER A 451 2.89 7.75 -1.51
CA SER A 451 1.48 7.42 -1.73
C SER A 451 0.70 8.57 -2.38
N TYR A 452 1.01 9.81 -1.99
CA TYR A 452 0.37 11.01 -2.54
C TYR A 452 0.66 11.22 -4.02
N LEU A 453 1.93 11.04 -4.45
CA LEU A 453 2.34 11.23 -5.85
C LEU A 453 2.07 10.01 -6.73
N ALA A 454 2.32 8.81 -6.20
CA ALA A 454 2.47 7.59 -7.01
C ALA A 454 1.32 6.60 -6.82
N SER A 455 0.52 6.72 -5.76
CA SER A 455 -0.56 5.77 -5.43
C SER A 455 -1.96 6.39 -5.43
N GLY A 456 -2.15 7.55 -6.05
CA GLY A 456 -3.46 8.19 -6.08
C GLY A 456 -4.52 7.47 -6.92
N PRO A 457 -5.75 8.00 -6.95
CA PRO A 457 -6.91 7.31 -7.51
C PRO A 457 -6.96 7.34 -9.05
N PRO A 458 -7.78 6.48 -9.67
CA PRO A 458 -8.10 6.59 -11.10
C PRO A 458 -8.61 7.98 -11.47
N GLY A 459 -8.22 8.50 -12.64
CA GLY A 459 -8.70 9.79 -13.15
C GLY A 459 -10.22 9.97 -13.07
N PRO A 460 -11.05 8.98 -13.47
CA PRO A 460 -12.49 9.06 -13.35
C PRO A 460 -13.00 9.32 -11.92
N ARG A 461 -12.28 8.89 -10.87
CA ARG A 461 -12.68 9.17 -9.48
C ARG A 461 -12.51 10.63 -9.10
N LEU A 462 -11.51 11.32 -9.64
CA LEU A 462 -11.37 12.76 -9.42
C LEU A 462 -12.38 13.57 -10.25
N GLN A 463 -12.78 13.09 -11.43
CA GLN A 463 -13.90 13.67 -12.18
C GLN A 463 -15.22 13.56 -11.39
N GLN A 464 -15.47 12.40 -10.77
CA GLN A 464 -16.62 12.21 -9.88
C GLN A 464 -16.56 13.15 -8.67
N LEU A 465 -15.39 13.30 -8.04
CA LEU A 465 -15.18 14.25 -6.94
C LEU A 465 -15.51 15.70 -7.35
N LEU A 466 -15.07 16.14 -8.53
CA LEU A 466 -15.42 17.46 -9.07
C LEU A 466 -16.93 17.63 -9.25
N ALA A 467 -17.62 16.62 -9.78
CA ALA A 467 -19.07 16.64 -9.95
C ALA A 467 -19.82 16.71 -8.61
N LEU A 468 -19.37 15.91 -7.63
CA LEU A 468 -19.90 15.92 -6.26
C LEU A 468 -19.68 17.25 -5.55
N SER A 469 -18.52 17.87 -5.75
CA SER A 469 -18.22 19.20 -5.22
C SER A 469 -19.12 20.28 -5.81
N ARG A 470 -19.35 20.25 -7.13
CA ARG A 470 -20.29 21.15 -7.81
C ARG A 470 -21.74 20.96 -7.34
N ALA A 471 -22.12 19.73 -7.00
CA ALA A 471 -23.44 19.42 -6.45
C ALA A 471 -23.60 19.78 -4.96
N GLY A 472 -22.53 20.24 -4.30
CA GLY A 472 -22.54 20.61 -2.87
C GLY A 472 -22.54 19.43 -1.91
N VAL A 473 -22.43 18.19 -2.41
CA VAL A 473 -22.37 16.96 -1.59
C VAL A 473 -21.00 16.79 -0.95
N VAL A 474 -19.94 17.27 -1.61
CA VAL A 474 -18.58 17.34 -1.06
C VAL A 474 -18.14 18.79 -0.99
N ARG A 475 -17.64 19.22 0.17
CA ARG A 475 -17.10 20.56 0.41
C ARG A 475 -15.69 20.45 0.96
N PHE A 476 -14.76 21.23 0.42
CA PHE A 476 -13.36 21.20 0.84
C PHE A 476 -13.12 22.09 2.05
N LEU A 477 -12.28 21.64 2.96
CA LEU A 477 -11.83 22.37 4.14
C LEU A 477 -10.40 22.93 3.99
N GLY A 478 -9.60 22.45 3.04
CA GLY A 478 -8.23 22.91 2.81
C GLY A 478 -7.17 22.22 3.68
N ALA A 479 -5.97 22.81 3.74
CA ALA A 479 -4.78 22.20 4.32
C ALA A 479 -4.61 22.45 5.82
N SER A 480 -3.81 21.59 6.46
CA SER A 480 -3.59 21.61 7.91
C SER A 480 -4.90 21.57 8.71
N LEU A 481 -5.84 20.72 8.27
CA LEU A 481 -7.11 20.48 8.96
C LEU A 481 -6.85 20.10 10.42
N THR A 482 -7.47 20.83 11.33
CA THR A 482 -7.55 20.52 12.76
C THR A 482 -9.00 20.33 13.14
N VAL A 483 -9.28 19.34 13.98
CA VAL A 483 -10.62 19.03 14.47
C VAL A 483 -10.59 19.07 15.99
N GLU A 484 -11.55 19.80 16.57
CA GLU A 484 -11.70 19.98 18.00
C GLU A 484 -13.05 19.43 18.47
N ALA A 485 -13.07 18.94 19.71
CA ALA A 485 -14.29 18.57 20.42
C ALA A 485 -14.76 19.77 21.26
N ASP A 486 -15.87 20.41 20.86
CA ASP A 486 -16.44 21.56 21.56
C ASP A 486 -17.41 21.06 22.64
N GLU A 487 -16.94 21.01 23.89
CA GLU A 487 -17.73 20.54 25.06
C GLU A 487 -18.94 21.42 25.37
N GLU A 488 -18.86 22.73 25.09
CA GLU A 488 -19.97 23.66 25.37
C GLU A 488 -21.12 23.44 24.38
N ARG A 489 -20.78 23.29 23.08
CA ARG A 489 -21.77 23.10 22.02
C ARG A 489 -22.16 21.63 21.80
N GLY A 490 -21.35 20.69 22.28
CA GLY A 490 -21.55 19.26 22.06
C GLY A 490 -21.46 18.88 20.57
N VAL A 491 -20.47 19.41 19.85
CA VAL A 491 -20.22 19.15 18.41
C VAL A 491 -18.72 19.04 18.12
N PHE A 492 -18.38 18.42 16.99
CA PHE A 492 -17.05 18.53 16.42
C PHE A 492 -16.92 19.83 15.62
N ARG A 493 -15.75 20.47 15.69
CA ARG A 493 -15.46 21.71 14.96
C ARG A 493 -14.17 21.57 14.18
N ALA A 494 -14.20 21.90 12.90
CA ALA A 494 -13.08 21.83 12.00
C ALA A 494 -12.65 23.22 11.52
N HIS A 495 -11.35 23.46 11.48
CA HIS A 495 -10.74 24.64 10.88
C HIS A 495 -9.45 24.27 10.14
N SER A 496 -8.98 25.15 9.25
CA SER A 496 -7.80 24.90 8.42
C SER A 496 -6.94 26.15 8.27
N ALA A 497 -5.68 25.97 7.88
CA ALA A 497 -4.77 27.08 7.62
C ALA A 497 -5.15 27.84 6.32
N THR A 498 -5.78 27.14 5.38
CA THR A 498 -6.16 27.68 4.08
C THR A 498 -7.40 28.57 4.14
N LEU A 499 -8.29 28.37 5.13
CA LEU A 499 -9.47 29.20 5.35
C LEU A 499 -9.48 29.68 6.81
N PRO A 500 -8.62 30.65 7.17
CA PRO A 500 -8.49 31.12 8.54
C PRO A 500 -9.75 31.85 9.00
N GLY A 501 -10.17 31.60 10.24
CA GLY A 501 -11.30 32.28 10.88
C GLY A 501 -12.67 31.63 10.66
N GLU A 502 -12.78 30.70 9.71
CA GLU A 502 -14.01 29.92 9.48
C GLU A 502 -13.95 28.58 10.22
N TRP A 503 -15.12 28.19 10.75
CA TRP A 503 -15.29 26.90 11.43
C TRP A 503 -16.45 26.14 10.82
N THR A 504 -16.22 24.86 10.56
CA THR A 504 -17.29 23.93 10.18
C THR A 504 -17.67 23.10 11.39
N GLU A 505 -18.95 23.10 11.76
CA GLU A 505 -19.47 22.30 12.87
C GLU A 505 -20.21 21.07 12.33
N ALA A 506 -20.04 19.92 12.97
CA ALA A 506 -20.75 18.69 12.61
C ALA A 506 -21.00 17.80 13.82
N ARG A 507 -22.06 16.99 13.74
CA ARG A 507 -22.36 15.93 14.72
C ARG A 507 -21.70 14.60 14.37
N ALA A 508 -20.99 14.55 13.25
CA ALA A 508 -20.29 13.37 12.76
C ALA A 508 -18.86 13.72 12.35
N LEU A 509 -17.91 12.90 12.82
CA LEU A 509 -16.50 12.92 12.41
C LEU A 509 -16.13 11.55 11.83
N VAL A 510 -15.53 11.54 10.64
CA VAL A 510 -15.02 10.34 9.99
C VAL A 510 -13.52 10.48 9.71
N GLU A 511 -12.75 9.52 10.20
CA GLU A 511 -11.33 9.37 9.91
C GLU A 511 -11.15 8.56 8.62
N ALA A 512 -11.11 9.23 7.47
CA ALA A 512 -10.93 8.61 6.17
C ALA A 512 -9.46 8.24 5.89
N ARG A 513 -8.88 7.40 6.74
CA ARG A 513 -7.51 6.89 6.67
C ARG A 513 -7.43 5.49 7.30
N LEU A 514 -6.41 4.74 6.91
CA LEU A 514 -6.12 3.46 7.55
C LEU A 514 -5.43 3.70 8.91
N PRO A 515 -5.59 2.77 9.87
CA PRO A 515 -4.77 2.76 11.07
C PRO A 515 -3.28 2.60 10.75
N ASP A 516 -2.44 3.24 11.56
CA ASP A 516 -0.99 3.04 11.45
C ASP A 516 -0.61 1.62 11.90
N PRO A 517 0.22 0.89 11.13
CA PRO A 517 0.63 -0.45 11.51
C PRO A 517 1.59 -0.39 12.71
N SER A 518 1.07 -0.58 13.91
CA SER A 518 1.85 -0.56 15.15
C SER A 518 1.49 -1.71 16.05
N LEU A 519 2.50 -2.51 16.43
CA LEU A 519 2.36 -3.56 17.44
C LEU A 519 2.20 -3.00 18.87
N ARG A 520 2.54 -1.72 19.09
CA ARG A 520 2.35 -1.06 20.39
C ARG A 520 0.89 -0.69 20.64
N HIS A 521 0.13 -0.46 19.57
CA HIS A 521 -1.26 -0.06 19.57
C HIS A 521 -2.07 -0.94 18.62
N THR A 522 -1.90 -2.26 18.71
CA THR A 522 -2.61 -3.21 17.85
C THR A 522 -3.85 -3.77 18.52
N ALA A 523 -4.96 -3.85 17.80
CA ALA A 523 -6.14 -4.59 18.24
C ALA A 523 -5.98 -6.11 18.02
N SER A 524 -4.94 -6.55 17.30
CA SER A 524 -4.69 -7.96 17.01
C SER A 524 -4.15 -8.70 18.24
N PRO A 525 -4.89 -9.68 18.81
CA PRO A 525 -4.41 -10.46 19.95
C PRO A 525 -3.14 -11.25 19.62
N LEU A 526 -3.00 -11.70 18.37
CA LEU A 526 -1.82 -12.41 17.87
C LEU A 526 -0.56 -11.56 17.97
N LEU A 527 -0.63 -10.32 17.47
CA LEU A 527 0.51 -9.42 17.41
C LEU A 527 0.84 -8.84 18.79
N ARG A 528 -0.19 -8.56 19.60
CA ARG A 528 -0.01 -8.20 21.02
C ARG A 528 0.76 -9.29 21.77
N ALA A 529 0.32 -10.55 21.65
CA ALA A 529 0.98 -11.69 22.28
C ALA A 529 2.43 -11.90 21.78
N LEU A 530 2.71 -11.63 20.50
CA LEU A 530 4.07 -11.66 19.97
C LEU A 530 4.96 -10.58 20.59
N HIS A 531 4.45 -9.35 20.72
CA HIS A 531 5.18 -8.24 21.33
C HIS A 531 5.44 -8.50 22.82
N GLU A 532 4.43 -8.89 23.58
CA GLU A 532 4.56 -9.28 24.99
C GLU A 532 5.56 -10.43 25.16
N GLY A 533 5.53 -11.40 24.23
CA GLY A 533 6.43 -12.55 24.18
C GLY A 533 7.88 -12.27 23.77
N GLY A 534 8.28 -11.00 23.60
CA GLY A 534 9.68 -10.63 23.40
C GLY A 534 10.09 -10.23 21.99
N ALA A 535 9.14 -10.11 21.06
CA ALA A 535 9.45 -9.59 19.73
C ALA A 535 9.84 -8.10 19.78
N ALA A 536 10.92 -7.74 19.07
CA ALA A 536 11.35 -6.36 18.93
C ALA A 536 10.41 -5.58 18.02
N VAL A 537 10.22 -4.31 18.35
CA VAL A 537 9.45 -3.35 17.56
C VAL A 537 10.24 -2.05 17.42
N THR A 538 10.10 -1.37 16.29
CA THR A 538 10.76 -0.08 16.06
C THR A 538 10.13 1.04 16.89
N ALA A 539 10.69 2.24 16.78
CA ALA A 539 10.10 3.45 17.36
C ALA A 539 8.71 3.74 16.77
N THR A 540 8.50 3.48 15.49
CA THR A 540 7.20 3.64 14.82
C THR A 540 6.23 2.48 15.07
N GLY A 541 6.67 1.42 15.78
CA GLY A 541 5.82 0.29 16.17
C GLY A 541 5.80 -0.88 15.19
N LEU A 542 6.62 -0.86 14.13
CA LEU A 542 6.76 -1.98 13.19
C LEU A 542 7.46 -3.17 13.85
N LEU A 543 7.06 -4.40 13.51
CA LEU A 543 7.75 -5.63 13.95
C LEU A 543 9.12 -5.74 13.29
N SER A 544 10.17 -5.83 14.10
CA SER A 544 11.53 -6.00 13.60
C SER A 544 11.74 -7.40 13.03
N VAL A 545 12.16 -7.47 11.77
CA VAL A 545 12.50 -8.73 11.08
C VAL A 545 13.90 -8.67 10.49
N ASP A 546 14.54 -9.83 10.40
CA ASP A 546 15.83 -10.01 9.75
C ASP A 546 15.71 -9.69 8.25
N PRO A 547 16.53 -8.79 7.69
CA PRO A 547 16.44 -8.42 6.28
C PRO A 547 16.80 -9.56 5.32
N ALA A 548 17.52 -10.61 5.78
CA ALA A 548 17.94 -11.71 4.93
C ALA A 548 16.82 -12.70 4.64
N ASP A 549 15.96 -13.01 5.62
CA ASP A 549 14.96 -14.06 5.48
C ASP A 549 13.64 -13.79 6.23
N SER A 550 13.47 -12.59 6.78
CA SER A 550 12.27 -12.14 7.48
C SER A 550 11.97 -12.89 8.79
N ARG A 551 12.97 -13.49 9.45
CA ARG A 551 12.83 -14.00 10.82
C ARG A 551 12.49 -12.88 11.79
N VAL A 552 11.55 -13.13 12.70
CA VAL A 552 11.20 -12.19 13.77
C VAL A 552 12.40 -11.98 14.69
N LEU A 553 12.79 -10.73 14.93
CA LEU A 553 13.87 -10.39 15.85
C LEU A 553 13.34 -10.26 17.29
N ASP A 554 14.11 -10.72 18.26
CA ASP A 554 13.88 -10.41 19.67
C ASP A 554 14.45 -9.05 20.07
N ARG A 555 14.20 -8.62 21.32
CA ARG A 555 14.66 -7.33 21.87
C ARG A 555 16.18 -7.17 21.88
N GLU A 556 16.93 -8.26 21.81
CA GLU A 556 18.39 -8.23 21.69
C GLU A 556 18.86 -8.32 20.22
N GLY A 557 17.94 -8.22 19.26
CA GLY A 557 18.21 -8.23 17.82
C GLY A 557 18.51 -9.62 17.25
N ARG A 558 18.22 -10.71 17.97
CA ARG A 558 18.54 -12.07 17.49
C ARG A 558 17.35 -12.68 16.74
N PRO A 559 17.56 -13.26 15.54
CA PRO A 559 16.47 -13.84 14.75
C PRO A 559 15.90 -15.11 15.37
N HIS A 560 14.58 -15.16 15.55
CA HIS A 560 13.87 -16.32 16.07
C HIS A 560 13.98 -17.48 15.08
N PRO A 561 14.45 -18.68 15.48
CA PRO A 561 14.78 -19.75 14.55
C PRO A 561 13.57 -20.35 13.82
N ARG A 562 12.35 -20.12 14.36
CA ARG A 562 11.11 -20.77 13.90
C ARG A 562 9.93 -19.83 13.60
N ARG A 563 10.14 -18.51 13.63
CA ARG A 563 9.08 -17.52 13.42
C ARG A 563 9.53 -16.51 12.38
N PHE A 564 8.74 -16.37 11.32
CA PHE A 564 8.95 -15.43 10.23
C PHE A 564 7.76 -14.48 10.15
N ALA A 565 7.96 -13.28 9.64
CA ALA A 565 6.87 -12.33 9.41
C ALA A 565 7.09 -11.49 8.15
N LEU A 566 6.05 -11.42 7.32
CA LEU A 566 6.02 -10.74 6.03
C LEU A 566 4.76 -9.88 5.94
N GLY A 567 4.89 -8.58 5.71
CA GLY A 567 3.72 -7.73 5.51
C GLY A 567 3.98 -6.26 5.83
N PRO A 568 2.95 -5.41 5.70
CA PRO A 568 3.07 -3.96 5.94
C PRO A 568 3.35 -3.61 7.41
N PHE A 569 3.21 -4.57 8.33
CA PHE A 569 3.43 -4.41 9.77
C PHE A 569 4.86 -4.70 10.23
N THR A 570 5.78 -5.03 9.31
CA THR A 570 7.18 -5.36 9.63
C THR A 570 8.15 -4.28 9.15
N THR A 571 9.39 -4.31 9.62
CA THR A 571 10.48 -3.42 9.16
C THR A 571 10.86 -3.63 7.70
N ALA A 572 10.50 -4.77 7.10
CA ALA A 572 10.66 -5.04 5.67
C ALA A 572 9.49 -4.48 4.83
N ARG A 573 8.86 -3.40 5.33
CA ARG A 573 7.61 -2.80 4.85
C ARG A 573 7.55 -2.73 3.32
N ASN A 574 6.66 -3.49 2.74
CA ASN A 574 6.39 -3.50 1.30
C ASN A 574 5.05 -2.81 1.02
N SER A 575 5.00 -1.96 -0.01
CA SER A 575 3.83 -1.16 -0.42
C SER A 575 2.77 -1.92 -1.23
N GLY A 576 2.99 -3.19 -1.60
CA GLY A 576 2.09 -3.95 -2.48
C GLY A 576 1.78 -5.37 -2.00
N ALA A 577 0.51 -5.74 -2.02
CA ALA A 577 0.08 -7.14 -1.91
C ALA A 577 0.45 -7.96 -3.17
N PHE A 578 0.64 -7.26 -4.29
CA PHE A 578 1.08 -7.70 -5.62
C PHE A 578 1.92 -6.56 -6.22
N THR A 579 2.55 -6.78 -7.37
CA THR A 579 3.43 -5.79 -8.01
C THR A 579 3.09 -5.59 -9.48
N ARG A 580 3.68 -4.55 -10.07
CA ARG A 580 3.70 -4.35 -11.52
C ARG A 580 4.63 -5.36 -12.17
N PRO A 581 4.26 -5.95 -13.32
CA PRO A 581 5.18 -6.78 -14.09
C PRO A 581 6.49 -6.04 -14.40
N ARG A 582 7.61 -6.77 -14.41
CA ARG A 582 8.93 -6.29 -14.83
C ARG A 582 9.48 -5.11 -14.02
N THR A 583 9.14 -5.03 -12.73
CA THR A 583 9.62 -3.99 -11.79
C THR A 583 10.46 -4.54 -10.64
N GLY A 584 10.93 -5.79 -10.75
CA GLY A 584 11.76 -6.45 -9.75
C GLY A 584 11.02 -6.99 -8.52
N GLY A 585 9.82 -6.49 -8.21
CA GLY A 585 8.90 -7.05 -7.21
C GLY A 585 9.54 -7.46 -5.87
N PRO A 586 9.97 -6.52 -5.00
CA PRO A 586 10.64 -6.82 -3.72
C PRO A 586 9.87 -7.81 -2.84
N ALA A 587 8.54 -7.76 -2.91
CA ALA A 587 7.61 -8.69 -2.29
C ALA A 587 7.93 -10.17 -2.63
N PHE A 588 8.22 -10.46 -3.90
CA PHE A 588 8.49 -11.81 -4.37
C PHE A 588 9.83 -12.34 -3.87
N ARG A 589 10.86 -11.49 -3.83
CA ARG A 589 12.15 -11.81 -3.22
C ARG A 589 11.99 -12.26 -1.76
N GLN A 590 11.31 -11.45 -0.95
CA GLN A 590 11.05 -11.78 0.46
C GLN A 590 10.30 -13.11 0.64
N ASN A 591 9.33 -13.40 -0.23
CA ASN A 591 8.61 -14.68 -0.20
C ASN A 591 9.56 -15.85 -0.49
N ASP A 592 10.46 -15.69 -1.48
CA ASP A 592 11.41 -16.72 -1.88
C ASP A 592 12.43 -16.97 -0.77
N ASP A 593 13.05 -15.93 -0.22
CA ASP A 593 14.02 -16.03 0.87
C ASP A 593 13.40 -16.73 2.09
N THR A 594 12.18 -16.32 2.48
CA THR A 594 11.44 -16.94 3.60
C THR A 594 11.11 -18.40 3.33
N ALA A 595 10.58 -18.73 2.15
CA ALA A 595 10.20 -20.10 1.80
C ALA A 595 11.42 -21.02 1.73
N ARG A 596 12.55 -20.55 1.19
CA ARG A 596 13.80 -21.31 1.11
C ARG A 596 14.41 -21.54 2.49
N ALA A 597 14.41 -20.52 3.34
CA ALA A 597 14.85 -20.65 4.74
C ALA A 597 13.97 -21.66 5.50
N ALA A 598 12.65 -21.63 5.30
CA ALA A 598 11.72 -22.57 5.91
C ALA A 598 11.96 -24.02 5.44
N LEU A 599 12.04 -24.25 4.13
CA LEU A 599 12.29 -25.58 3.56
C LEU A 599 13.63 -26.17 4.02
N THR A 600 14.69 -25.36 4.04
CA THR A 600 16.02 -25.76 4.50
C THR A 600 15.99 -26.16 5.96
N PHE A 601 15.34 -25.36 6.81
CA PHE A 601 15.18 -25.67 8.23
C PHE A 601 14.43 -26.99 8.46
N LEU A 602 13.30 -27.19 7.76
CA LEU A 602 12.48 -28.40 7.90
C LEU A 602 13.21 -29.65 7.40
N ARG A 603 14.01 -29.53 6.32
CA ARG A 603 14.88 -30.60 5.82
C ARG A 603 15.87 -31.03 6.91
N ASP A 604 16.58 -30.07 7.48
CA ASP A 604 17.66 -30.34 8.44
C ASP A 604 17.09 -30.90 9.76
N LEU A 605 15.93 -30.42 10.20
CA LEU A 605 15.20 -30.97 11.34
C LEU A 605 14.84 -32.44 11.12
N SER A 606 14.36 -32.77 9.91
CA SER A 606 13.99 -34.14 9.52
C SER A 606 15.19 -35.09 9.39
N CYS A 607 16.41 -34.57 9.18
CA CYS A 607 17.64 -35.36 9.15
C CYS A 607 18.15 -35.64 10.57
N ARG A 608 18.13 -34.65 11.47
CA ARG A 608 18.57 -34.82 12.87
C ARG A 608 17.70 -35.82 13.63
N GLY A 609 16.38 -35.84 13.37
CA GLY A 609 15.46 -36.81 13.97
C GLY A 609 15.74 -38.27 13.57
N ARG A 610 16.39 -38.53 12.42
CA ARG A 610 16.76 -39.88 11.96
C ARG A 610 18.11 -40.37 12.49
N LEU A 611 18.97 -39.47 12.94
CA LEU A 611 20.28 -39.80 13.52
C LEU A 611 20.20 -40.07 15.03
N ALA A 612 19.12 -39.61 15.68
CA ALA A 612 18.86 -39.81 17.12
C ALA A 612 17.88 -40.97 17.39
N SER A 613 17.41 -41.65 16.35
CA SER A 613 16.59 -42.87 16.37
C SER A 613 17.43 -44.04 15.90
#